data_AF-C1D2T1-F1
#
_entry.id   AF-C1D2T1-F1
#
_cell.length_a   1.000
_cell.length_b   1.000
_cell.length_c   1.000
_cell.angle_alpha   90.00
_cell.angle_beta   90.00
_cell.angle_gamma   90.00
#
_symmetry.space_group_name_H-M   'P 1'
#
loop_
_entity.id
_entity.type
_entity.pdbx_description
1 polymer ?
#
loop_
_entity_poly.entity_id
_entity_poly.type
_entity_poly.pdbx_seq_one_letter_code
_entity_poly.pdbx_strand_id
1 'polypeptide(L)'
;MSPTTQVKVCSAQVASFGGVDLRRVSVTLGGQAQVLLVREYQHAAAYLLQPRGDAMAAPSQQEASAAPALVLRAEWGEPLGQVQDLEIDSECGRISAYLMVLSLPGGERRSVRVRTRDTYWWQGQLYCRKTRTQQLRSLLLGRRSASTKQAA
;
A
#
# COMPACT_ATOMS: atom_id res chain seq x y z
N MET A 1 -13.21 30.18 -9.55
CA MET A 1 -13.77 28.94 -10.14
C MET A 1 -13.14 27.78 -9.41
N SER A 2 -13.90 27.07 -8.57
CA SER A 2 -13.38 25.90 -7.86
C SER A 2 -13.22 24.75 -8.86
N PRO A 3 -12.07 24.05 -8.90
CA PRO A 3 -11.93 22.88 -9.76
C PRO A 3 -12.98 21.85 -9.34
N THR A 4 -13.91 21.54 -10.23
CA THR A 4 -14.89 20.49 -9.99
C THR A 4 -14.16 19.15 -10.09
N THR A 5 -13.92 18.49 -8.96
CA THR A 5 -13.37 17.14 -8.93
C THR A 5 -14.34 16.19 -9.64
N GLN A 6 -14.04 15.85 -10.90
CA GLN A 6 -14.83 14.89 -11.65
C GLN A 6 -14.41 13.47 -11.23
N VAL A 7 -15.25 12.82 -10.44
CA VAL A 7 -15.07 11.40 -10.08
C VAL A 7 -15.67 10.54 -11.20
N LYS A 8 -14.83 10.05 -12.12
CA LYS A 8 -15.24 9.03 -13.09
C LYS A 8 -15.00 7.65 -12.48
N VAL A 9 -16.07 7.01 -11.99
CA VAL A 9 -16.02 5.64 -11.46
C VAL A 9 -15.92 4.66 -12.65
N CYS A 10 -14.70 4.33 -13.04
CA CYS A 10 -14.46 3.26 -14.01
C CYS A 10 -14.46 1.93 -13.24
N SER A 11 -15.57 1.18 -13.32
CA SER A 11 -15.77 -0.19 -12.82
C SER A 11 -15.24 -0.49 -11.39
N ALA A 12 -16.16 -0.65 -10.43
CA ALA A 12 -15.80 -1.14 -9.11
C ALA A 12 -15.55 -2.66 -9.15
N GLN A 13 -14.30 -3.08 -9.04
CA GLN A 13 -13.97 -4.49 -8.80
C GLN A 13 -13.90 -4.72 -7.29
N VAL A 14 -14.72 -5.64 -6.78
CA VAL A 14 -14.70 -6.06 -5.38
C VAL A 14 -13.65 -7.15 -5.24
N ALA A 15 -12.61 -6.91 -4.44
CA ALA A 15 -11.65 -7.93 -4.04
C ALA A 15 -11.85 -8.25 -2.56
N SER A 16 -12.17 -9.52 -2.25
CA SER A 16 -12.35 -10.00 -0.88
C SER A 16 -11.04 -10.56 -0.31
N PHE A 17 -10.68 -10.18 0.91
CA PHE A 17 -9.50 -10.70 1.60
C PHE A 17 -9.68 -10.85 3.11
N GLY A 18 -9.46 -12.06 3.63
CA GLY A 18 -9.41 -12.30 5.08
C GLY A 18 -10.66 -11.86 5.85
N GLY A 19 -11.82 -11.84 5.19
CA GLY A 19 -13.08 -11.31 5.74
C GLY A 19 -13.31 -9.81 5.53
N VAL A 20 -12.46 -9.12 4.76
CA VAL A 20 -12.60 -7.71 4.40
C VAL A 20 -12.72 -7.56 2.89
N ASP A 21 -13.83 -6.98 2.43
CA ASP A 21 -14.03 -6.60 1.04
C ASP A 21 -13.50 -5.18 0.81
N LEU A 22 -12.54 -5.08 -0.11
CA LEU A 22 -12.02 -3.80 -0.60
C LEU A 22 -12.52 -3.61 -2.03
N ARG A 23 -13.22 -2.51 -2.26
CA ARG A 23 -13.58 -2.05 -3.60
C ARG A 23 -12.46 -1.21 -4.15
N ARG A 24 -11.94 -1.62 -5.30
CA ARG A 24 -11.02 -0.82 -6.08
C ARG A 24 -11.82 0.09 -7.01
N VAL A 25 -11.61 1.39 -6.88
CA VAL A 25 -12.23 2.40 -7.72
C VAL A 25 -11.13 3.21 -8.39
N SER A 26 -11.05 3.15 -9.71
CA SER A 26 -10.21 4.08 -10.46
C SER A 26 -10.85 5.47 -10.41
N VAL A 27 -10.08 6.47 -9.98
CA VAL A 27 -10.52 7.87 -9.89
C VAL A 27 -9.52 8.76 -10.62
N THR A 28 -9.99 9.86 -11.19
CA THR A 28 -9.11 10.88 -11.78
C THR A 28 -9.13 12.10 -10.88
N LEU A 29 -7.99 12.46 -10.29
CA LEU A 29 -7.83 13.64 -9.44
C LEU A 29 -6.81 14.58 -10.09
N GLY A 30 -7.21 15.82 -10.38
CA GLY A 30 -6.32 16.79 -11.04
C GLY A 30 -5.79 16.33 -12.41
N GLY A 31 -6.53 15.49 -13.13
CA GLY A 31 -6.10 14.91 -14.42
C GLY A 31 -5.20 13.68 -14.31
N GLN A 32 -4.83 13.24 -13.09
CA GLN A 32 -4.05 12.02 -12.87
C GLN A 32 -4.95 10.85 -12.46
N ALA A 33 -4.76 9.70 -13.11
CA ALA A 33 -5.41 8.46 -12.72
C ALA A 33 -4.82 7.95 -11.41
N GLN A 34 -5.67 7.69 -10.43
CA GLN A 34 -5.32 7.15 -9.12
C GLN A 34 -6.26 5.99 -8.77
N VAL A 35 -5.88 5.21 -7.77
CA VAL A 35 -6.68 4.08 -7.31
C VAL A 35 -7.15 4.36 -5.88
N LEU A 36 -8.46 4.42 -5.70
CA LEU A 36 -9.09 4.50 -4.39
C LEU A 36 -9.50 3.09 -3.94
N LEU A 37 -9.07 2.71 -2.74
CA LEU A 37 -9.53 1.50 -2.07
C LEU A 37 -10.59 1.88 -1.07
N VAL A 38 -11.82 1.38 -1.24
CA VAL A 38 -12.94 1.63 -0.34
C VAL A 38 -13.26 0.35 0.42
N ARG A 39 -13.27 0.43 1.75
CA ARG A 39 -13.79 -0.60 2.64
C ARG A 39 -15.19 -0.17 3.08
N GLU A 40 -16.18 -1.04 2.91
CA GLU A 40 -17.59 -0.68 3.17
C GLU A 40 -18.16 -1.30 4.47
N TYR A 41 -17.49 -2.28 5.08
CA TYR A 41 -18.06 -3.05 6.20
C TYR A 41 -17.42 -2.75 7.57
N GLN A 42 -18.23 -2.55 8.63
CA GLN A 42 -17.90 -2.29 10.05
C GLN A 42 -17.05 -1.05 10.39
N HIS A 43 -15.99 -0.75 9.63
CA HIS A 43 -15.23 0.50 9.74
C HIS A 43 -14.94 0.99 8.32
N ALA A 44 -15.84 1.81 7.81
CA ALA A 44 -15.69 2.37 6.48
C ALA A 44 -14.39 3.18 6.41
N ALA A 45 -13.56 2.89 5.42
CA ALA A 45 -12.29 3.55 5.24
C ALA A 45 -11.98 3.66 3.75
N ALA A 46 -11.37 4.76 3.36
CA ALA A 46 -10.95 4.99 1.98
C ALA A 46 -9.46 5.30 1.97
N TYR A 47 -8.70 4.60 1.13
CA TYR A 47 -7.27 4.82 0.98
C TYR A 47 -6.94 5.14 -0.45
N LEU A 48 -6.06 6.11 -0.63
CA LEU A 48 -5.56 6.47 -1.94
C LEU A 48 -4.23 5.76 -2.20
N LEU A 49 -4.19 4.96 -3.24
CA LEU A 49 -2.96 4.43 -3.79
C LEU A 49 -2.46 5.42 -4.83
N GLN A 50 -1.29 5.97 -4.57
CA GLN A 50 -0.56 6.78 -5.54
C GLN A 50 0.24 5.83 -6.41
N PRO A 51 -0.11 5.66 -7.70
CA PRO A 51 0.66 4.81 -8.59
C PRO A 51 2.09 5.31 -8.69
N ARG A 52 3.03 4.38 -8.87
CA ARG A 52 4.44 4.66 -9.08
C ARG A 52 4.59 5.50 -10.36
N GLY A 53 4.69 6.82 -10.19
CA GLY A 53 5.08 7.71 -11.27
C GLY A 53 6.59 7.63 -11.47
N ASP A 54 7.03 7.09 -12.61
CA ASP A 54 8.39 7.31 -13.14
C ASP A 54 8.58 8.76 -13.66
N ALA A 55 7.65 9.67 -13.39
CA ALA A 55 7.80 11.08 -13.66
C ALA A 55 8.24 11.81 -12.39
N MET A 56 9.51 12.17 -12.40
CA MET A 56 10.14 13.18 -11.55
C MET A 56 9.37 14.52 -11.67
N ALA A 57 8.30 14.66 -10.91
CA ALA A 57 7.68 15.94 -10.61
C ALA A 57 7.73 16.11 -9.10
N ALA A 58 8.47 17.13 -8.65
CA ALA A 58 8.49 17.55 -7.26
C ALA A 58 7.05 17.66 -6.73
N PRO A 59 6.79 17.37 -5.44
CA PRO A 59 5.47 17.50 -4.89
C PRO A 59 5.10 18.97 -4.89
N SER A 60 4.42 19.43 -5.93
CA SER A 60 3.62 20.64 -5.86
C SER A 60 2.66 20.40 -4.71
N GLN A 61 2.65 21.33 -3.75
CA GLN A 61 1.73 21.38 -2.63
C GLN A 61 0.30 21.48 -3.20
N GLN A 62 -0.26 20.34 -3.59
CA GLN A 62 -1.58 20.24 -4.18
C GLN A 62 -2.46 19.55 -3.15
N GLU A 63 -3.26 20.42 -2.53
CA GLU A 63 -4.60 20.18 -1.97
C GLU A 63 -4.80 18.79 -1.35
N ALA A 64 -4.89 18.80 -0.02
CA ALA A 64 -5.32 17.72 0.84
C ALA A 64 -6.27 16.74 0.14
N SER A 65 -5.72 15.69 -0.46
CA SER A 65 -6.51 14.52 -0.80
C SER A 65 -7.00 13.96 0.54
N ALA A 66 -8.30 14.03 0.77
CA ALA A 66 -8.91 13.72 2.06
C ALA A 66 -8.70 12.25 2.50
N ALA A 67 -8.31 11.36 1.57
CA ALA A 67 -8.07 9.95 1.84
C ALA A 67 -6.59 9.70 2.19
N PRO A 68 -6.28 9.13 3.37
CA PRO A 68 -4.90 8.83 3.76
C PRO A 68 -4.31 7.72 2.88
N ALA A 69 -2.98 7.71 2.78
CA ALA A 69 -2.27 6.59 2.17
C ALA A 69 -2.46 5.30 2.99
N LEU A 70 -2.54 4.15 2.31
CA LEU A 70 -2.57 2.85 2.99
C LEU A 70 -1.17 2.50 3.50
N VAL A 71 -1.02 2.41 4.83
CA VAL A 71 0.25 2.08 5.49
C VAL A 71 0.19 0.65 6.02
N LEU A 72 1.22 -0.15 5.74
CA LEU A 72 1.42 -1.43 6.39
C LEU A 72 2.11 -1.19 7.74
N ARG A 73 1.51 -1.70 8.80
CA ARG A 73 2.05 -1.60 10.16
C ARG A 73 2.59 -2.95 10.64
N ALA A 74 3.55 -2.93 11.55
CA ALA A 74 3.90 -4.08 12.36
C ALA A 74 2.73 -4.45 13.28
N GLU A 75 2.68 -5.69 13.78
CA GLU A 75 1.64 -6.12 14.73
C GLU A 75 1.53 -5.22 15.98
N TRP A 76 2.62 -4.57 16.39
CA TRP A 76 2.67 -3.60 17.50
C TRP A 76 2.41 -2.14 17.09
N GLY A 77 1.98 -1.89 15.85
CA GLY A 77 1.52 -0.59 15.36
C GLY A 77 2.54 0.29 14.64
N GLU A 78 3.83 -0.05 14.70
CA GLU A 78 4.92 0.69 14.01
C GLU A 78 4.71 0.70 12.50
N PRO A 79 4.77 1.85 11.81
CA PRO A 79 4.65 1.90 10.36
C PRO A 79 5.88 1.29 9.68
N LEU A 80 5.66 0.33 8.76
CA LEU A 80 6.73 -0.33 8.01
C LEU A 80 6.91 0.29 6.63
N GLY A 81 5.83 0.72 5.98
CA GLY A 81 5.90 1.33 4.66
C GLY A 81 4.54 1.64 4.06
N GLN A 82 4.56 2.38 2.97
CA GLN A 82 3.35 2.78 2.24
C GLN A 82 3.06 1.81 1.10
N VAL A 83 1.82 1.36 0.99
CA VAL A 83 1.33 0.60 -0.16
C VAL A 83 1.14 1.55 -1.33
N GLN A 84 1.75 1.23 -2.46
CA GLN A 84 1.64 1.99 -3.71
C GLN A 84 0.76 1.30 -4.74
N ASP A 85 0.72 -0.03 -4.72
CA ASP A 85 -0.06 -0.80 -5.68
C ASP A 85 -0.45 -2.17 -5.11
N LEU A 86 -1.34 -2.86 -5.82
CA LEU A 86 -1.86 -4.18 -5.48
C LEU A 86 -1.63 -5.15 -6.64
N GLU A 87 -1.17 -6.36 -6.31
CA GLU A 87 -1.25 -7.47 -7.25
C GLU A 87 -2.58 -8.18 -7.06
N ILE A 88 -3.31 -8.38 -8.16
CA ILE A 88 -4.59 -9.07 -8.19
C ILE A 88 -4.37 -10.42 -8.86
N ASP A 89 -4.83 -11.49 -8.22
CA ASP A 89 -4.97 -12.80 -8.80
C ASP A 89 -6.05 -12.75 -9.88
N SER A 90 -5.66 -12.99 -11.13
CA SER A 90 -6.55 -12.88 -12.30
C SER A 90 -7.64 -13.93 -12.34
N GLU A 91 -7.46 -15.07 -11.67
CA GLU A 91 -8.42 -16.18 -11.69
C GLU A 91 -9.58 -15.92 -10.73
N CYS A 92 -9.29 -15.35 -9.56
CA CYS A 92 -10.29 -15.14 -8.51
C CYS A 92 -10.60 -13.67 -8.19
N GLY A 93 -9.89 -12.72 -8.81
CA GLY A 93 -10.05 -11.29 -8.57
C GLY A 93 -9.59 -10.82 -7.18
N ARG A 94 -8.92 -11.68 -6.41
CA ARG A 94 -8.47 -11.39 -5.04
C ARG A 94 -7.11 -10.71 -5.04
N ILE A 95 -6.86 -9.88 -4.04
CA ILE A 95 -5.53 -9.31 -3.83
C ILE A 95 -4.59 -10.44 -3.38
N SER A 96 -3.52 -10.67 -4.15
CA SER A 96 -2.50 -11.69 -3.88
C SER A 96 -1.27 -11.10 -3.18
N ALA A 97 -0.96 -9.82 -3.41
CA ALA A 97 0.09 -9.11 -2.69
C ALA A 97 -0.12 -7.58 -2.66
N TYR A 98 0.53 -6.94 -1.70
CA TYR A 98 0.71 -5.49 -1.60
C TYR A 98 2.10 -5.12 -2.10
N LEU A 99 2.16 -4.18 -3.04
CA LEU A 99 3.40 -3.57 -3.50
C LEU A 99 3.62 -2.29 -2.72
N MET A 100 4.71 -2.25 -1.96
CA MET A 100 5.02 -1.15 -1.06
C MET A 100 6.40 -0.57 -1.33
N VAL A 101 6.57 0.69 -0.93
CA VAL A 101 7.88 1.33 -0.89
C VAL A 101 8.30 1.53 0.56
N LEU A 102 9.50 1.04 0.87
CA LEU A 102 10.20 1.25 2.12
C LEU A 102 11.17 2.41 1.96
N SER A 103 11.20 3.31 2.93
CA SER A 103 12.23 4.33 3.07
C SER A 103 13.36 3.76 3.93
N LEU A 104 14.51 3.49 3.32
CA LEU A 104 15.67 2.93 4.00
C LEU A 104 16.53 4.04 4.64
N PRO A 105 17.38 3.70 5.63
CA PRO A 105 18.39 4.62 6.15
C PRO A 105 19.29 5.11 5.01
N GLY A 106 19.52 6.41 4.92
CA GLY A 106 20.27 7.03 3.81
C GLY A 106 19.40 7.56 2.66
N GLY A 107 18.08 7.49 2.77
CA GLY A 107 17.15 8.09 1.80
C GLY A 107 16.86 7.21 0.57
N GLU A 108 17.47 6.03 0.49
CA GLU A 108 17.16 5.05 -0.54
C GLU A 108 15.71 4.55 -0.40
N ARG A 109 14.99 4.44 -1.52
CA ARG A 109 13.65 3.88 -1.57
C ARG A 109 13.70 2.49 -2.17
N ARG A 110 13.17 1.50 -1.47
CA ARG A 110 13.13 0.10 -1.94
C ARG A 110 11.71 -0.39 -2.11
N SER A 111 11.40 -0.89 -3.30
CA SER A 111 10.13 -1.58 -3.57
C SER A 111 10.17 -2.98 -2.96
N VAL A 112 9.13 -3.34 -2.22
CA VAL A 112 8.97 -4.65 -1.60
C VAL A 112 7.57 -5.19 -1.86
N ARG A 113 7.51 -6.47 -2.21
CA ARG A 113 6.27 -7.22 -2.33
C ARG A 113 5.97 -7.92 -1.00
N VAL A 114 4.76 -7.75 -0.49
CA VAL A 114 4.25 -8.43 0.72
C VAL A 114 3.00 -9.22 0.36
N ARG A 115 3.07 -10.55 0.48
CA ARG A 115 1.93 -11.41 0.14
C ARG A 115 0.83 -11.23 1.16
N THR A 116 -0.42 -11.36 0.72
CA THR A 116 -1.56 -11.16 1.61
C THR A 116 -1.61 -12.17 2.76
N ARG A 117 -1.12 -13.40 2.57
CA ARG A 117 -0.95 -14.40 3.65
C ARG A 117 -0.09 -13.92 4.83
N ASP A 118 0.81 -12.97 4.57
CA ASP A 118 1.73 -12.40 5.55
C ASP A 118 1.13 -11.15 6.23
N THR A 119 -0.14 -10.83 5.96
CA THR A 119 -0.84 -9.63 6.46
C THR A 119 -2.19 -9.98 7.06
N TYR A 120 -2.78 -9.03 7.79
CA TYR A 120 -4.16 -9.08 8.26
C TYR A 120 -4.71 -7.67 8.46
N TRP A 121 -6.02 -7.55 8.48
CA TRP A 121 -6.72 -6.28 8.77
C TRP A 121 -7.22 -6.27 10.21
N TRP A 122 -7.04 -5.14 10.88
CA TRP A 122 -7.63 -4.90 12.21
C TRP A 122 -8.00 -3.42 12.32
N GLN A 123 -9.22 -3.13 12.80
CA GLN A 123 -9.74 -1.77 12.99
C GLN A 123 -9.53 -0.83 11.76
N GLY A 124 -9.69 -1.35 10.54
CA GLY A 124 -9.47 -0.56 9.33
C GLY A 124 -8.00 -0.14 9.14
N GLN A 125 -7.05 -0.98 9.56
CA GLN A 125 -5.64 -0.79 9.29
C GLN A 125 -5.03 -2.11 8.83
N LEU A 126 -4.00 -2.02 7.99
CA LEU A 126 -3.30 -3.17 7.46
C LEU A 126 -2.07 -3.46 8.32
N TYR A 127 -2.00 -4.68 8.84
CA TYR A 127 -0.92 -5.17 9.68
C TYR A 127 -0.15 -6.29 9.00
N CYS A 128 1.13 -6.38 9.31
CA CYS A 128 2.05 -7.41 8.86
C CYS A 128 2.28 -8.42 9.98
N ARG A 129 2.23 -9.71 9.67
CA ARG A 129 2.45 -10.78 10.64
C ARG A 129 3.89 -10.76 11.17
N LYS A 130 4.09 -11.24 12.41
CA LYS A 130 5.36 -11.16 13.15
C LYS A 130 6.59 -11.58 12.36
N THR A 131 6.53 -12.73 11.68
CA THR A 131 7.64 -13.30 10.91
C THR A 131 8.07 -12.38 9.77
N ARG A 132 7.10 -11.87 8.99
CA ARG A 132 7.38 -10.95 7.89
C ARG A 132 7.78 -9.57 8.37
N THR A 133 7.19 -9.09 9.47
CA THR A 133 7.56 -7.84 10.12
C THR A 133 9.04 -7.81 10.51
N GLN A 134 9.57 -8.87 11.12
CA GLN A 134 10.99 -8.95 11.49
C GLN A 134 11.92 -8.84 10.28
N GLN A 135 11.55 -9.49 9.16
CA GLN A 135 12.31 -9.39 7.90
C GLN A 135 12.30 -7.95 7.36
N LEU A 136 11.14 -7.31 7.28
CA LEU A 136 11.02 -5.93 6.81
C LEU A 136 11.79 -4.97 7.71
N ARG A 137 11.71 -5.14 9.03
CA ARG A 137 12.42 -4.30 10.00
C ARG A 137 13.93 -4.47 9.90
N SER A 138 14.44 -5.67 9.59
CA SER A 138 15.88 -5.87 9.36
C SER A 138 16.39 -5.03 8.18
N LEU A 139 15.57 -4.88 7.12
CA LEU A 139 15.86 -4.00 5.99
C LEU A 139 15.84 -2.53 6.41
N LEU A 140 14.81 -2.11 7.15
CA LEU A 140 14.64 -0.73 7.63
C LEU A 140 15.71 -0.30 8.63
N LEU A 141 16.27 -1.22 9.41
CA LEU A 141 17.33 -0.94 10.38
C LEU A 141 18.74 -1.02 9.74
N GLY A 142 18.84 -1.32 8.45
CA GLY A 142 20.13 -1.47 7.78
C GLY A 142 20.99 -2.59 8.35
N ARG A 143 20.40 -3.54 9.10
CA ARG A 143 21.12 -4.74 9.53
C ARG A 143 21.33 -5.59 8.30
N ARG A 144 22.47 -5.38 7.63
CA ARG A 144 23.04 -6.38 6.72
C ARG A 144 22.92 -7.71 7.45
N SER A 145 22.15 -8.65 6.89
CA SER A 145 22.33 -10.04 7.27
C SER A 145 23.82 -10.29 7.07
N ALA A 146 24.56 -10.40 8.18
CA ALA A 146 25.91 -10.89 8.16
C ALA A 146 25.79 -12.37 7.77
N SER A 147 25.63 -12.60 6.47
CA SER A 147 25.95 -13.86 5.82
C SER A 147 27.47 -13.92 5.74
N THR A 148 28.12 -13.97 6.90
CA THR A 148 29.49 -14.43 7.04
C THR A 148 29.40 -15.87 7.50
N LYS A 149 29.61 -16.77 6.53
CA LYS A 149 30.18 -18.14 6.60
C LYS A 149 29.51 -19.01 5.53
N GLN A 150 30.18 -19.82 4.72
CA GLN A 150 31.60 -20.01 4.38
C GLN A 150 31.61 -21.22 3.41
N ALA A 151 32.47 -21.18 2.40
CA ALA A 151 33.25 -22.32 1.85
C ALA A 151 33.84 -21.81 0.52
N ALA A 152 35.12 -21.42 0.49
CA ALA A 152 36.26 -22.32 0.35
C ALA A 152 36.26 -22.97 -1.03
#